data_AF-A0A554KZC7-F1
#
_entry.id   AF-A0A554KZC7-F1
#
_cell.length_a   1.000
_cell.length_b   1.000
_cell.length_c   1.000
_cell.angle_alpha   90.00
_cell.angle_beta   90.00
_cell.angle_gamma   90.00
#
_symmetry.space_group_name_H-M   'P 1'
#
loop_
_entity.id
_entity.type
_entity.pdbx_description
1 polymer ?
#
loop_
_entity_poly.entity_id
_entity_poly.type
_entity_poly.pdbx_seq_one_letter_code
_entity_poly.pdbx_strand_id
1 'polypeptide(L)'
;MRFAKNSHWLLILLGTITWSVTMIKSGLIYQFGMGFWGPNGHDGIWHLAIISGLSRGSLTMPIFAGEMIKNYHLGFDVLVATLHLLTRIPSVNLYFQILPPIMA
;
A
#
# COMPACT_ATOMS: atom_id res chain seq x y z
N MET A 1 -22.86 34.41 -12.29
CA MET A 1 -22.03 33.26 -12.73
C MET A 1 -22.05 32.23 -11.61
N ARG A 2 -22.84 31.17 -11.75
CA ARG A 2 -23.15 30.22 -10.68
C ARG A 2 -22.07 29.13 -10.70
N PHE A 3 -21.06 29.23 -9.86
CA PHE A 3 -20.02 28.21 -9.74
C PHE A 3 -20.68 26.85 -9.48
N ALA A 4 -20.26 25.85 -10.25
CA ALA A 4 -20.92 24.58 -10.40
C ALA A 4 -21.15 23.89 -9.05
N LYS A 5 -22.39 23.44 -8.83
CA LYS A 5 -22.89 22.76 -7.62
C LYS A 5 -22.18 21.42 -7.29
N ASN A 6 -21.23 20.98 -8.15
CA ASN A 6 -20.54 19.68 -8.07
C ASN A 6 -19.00 19.78 -7.93
N SER A 7 -18.45 20.95 -7.60
CA SER A 7 -16.99 21.19 -7.52
C SER A 7 -16.25 20.22 -6.58
N HIS A 8 -16.89 19.76 -5.50
CA HIS A 8 -16.26 18.92 -4.49
C HIS A 8 -15.85 17.53 -5.02
N TRP A 9 -16.63 16.92 -5.91
CA TRP A 9 -16.28 15.62 -6.50
C TRP A 9 -15.04 15.70 -7.38
N LEU A 10 -14.90 16.80 -8.12
CA LEU A 10 -13.70 17.06 -8.92
C LEU A 10 -12.47 17.24 -8.02
N LEU A 11 -12.63 17.96 -6.91
CA LEU A 11 -11.56 18.13 -5.92
C LEU A 11 -11.14 16.80 -5.29
N ILE A 12 -12.10 15.97 -4.87
CA ILE A 12 -11.84 14.64 -4.32
C ILE A 12 -11.09 13.80 -5.35
N LEU A 13 -11.60 13.72 -6.59
CA LEU A 13 -10.95 12.95 -7.65
C LEU A 13 -9.51 13.39 -7.91
N LEU A 14 -9.26 14.70 -8.01
CA LEU A 14 -7.92 15.24 -8.20
C LEU A 14 -7.01 14.95 -7.00
N GLY A 15 -7.53 15.06 -5.78
CA GLY A 15 -6.81 14.72 -4.56
C GLY A 15 -6.41 13.25 -4.51
N THR A 16 -7.37 12.34 -4.69
CA THR A 16 -7.18 10.89 -4.73
C THR A 16 -6.15 10.49 -5.79
N ILE A 17 -6.23 11.06 -7.01
CA ILE A 17 -5.24 10.80 -8.07
C ILE A 17 -3.85 11.30 -7.66
N THR A 18 -3.76 12.54 -7.15
CA THR A 18 -2.47 13.15 -6.78
C THR A 18 -1.75 12.32 -5.72
N TRP A 19 -2.47 11.89 -4.68
CA TRP A 19 -1.89 11.04 -3.64
C TRP A 19 -1.53 9.65 -4.16
N SER A 20 -2.38 9.04 -4.98
CA SER A 20 -2.16 7.69 -5.51
C SER A 20 -0.98 7.60 -6.48
N VAL A 21 -0.70 8.66 -7.24
CA VAL A 21 0.44 8.71 -8.17
C VAL A 21 1.78 8.51 -7.46
N THR A 22 1.87 8.88 -6.17
CA THR A 22 3.10 8.67 -5.39
C THR A 22 3.38 7.18 -5.08
N MET A 23 2.36 6.33 -5.18
CA MET A 23 2.43 4.90 -4.88
C MET A 23 2.53 4.03 -6.13
N ILE A 24 1.83 4.42 -7.21
CA ILE A 24 1.51 3.54 -8.35
C ILE A 24 2.71 2.96 -9.10
N LYS A 25 3.88 3.61 -9.03
CA LYS A 25 5.10 3.13 -9.71
C LYS A 25 5.88 2.08 -8.92
N SER A 26 5.64 1.98 -7.61
CA SER A 26 6.30 1.01 -6.74
C SER A 26 5.73 -0.40 -6.96
N GLY A 27 6.59 -1.41 -6.90
CA GLY A 27 6.19 -2.81 -7.10
C GLY A 27 6.07 -3.24 -8.56
N LEU A 28 6.31 -2.35 -9.53
CA LEU A 28 6.35 -2.68 -10.95
C LEU A 28 7.69 -3.34 -11.33
N ILE A 29 7.65 -4.26 -12.29
CA ILE A 29 8.84 -4.93 -12.84
C ILE A 29 9.39 -4.13 -14.02
N TYR A 30 10.67 -3.78 -13.92
CA TYR A 30 11.46 -3.14 -14.96
C TYR A 30 12.56 -4.10 -15.44
N GLN A 31 13.32 -3.72 -16.47
CA GLN A 31 14.42 -4.55 -17.00
C GLN A 31 15.51 -4.86 -15.96
N PHE A 32 15.63 -4.04 -14.92
CA PHE A 32 16.59 -4.21 -13.82
C PHE A 32 15.94 -4.75 -12.52
N GLY A 33 14.74 -5.32 -12.62
CA GLY A 33 14.01 -5.89 -11.48
C GLY A 33 12.86 -5.01 -10.99
N MET A 34 12.37 -5.30 -9.79
CA MET A 34 11.23 -4.59 -9.20
C MET A 34 11.66 -3.21 -8.68
N GLY A 35 10.99 -2.15 -9.14
CA GLY A 35 11.28 -0.79 -8.71
C GLY A 35 10.42 -0.35 -7.53
N PHE A 36 11.03 0.35 -6.57
CA PHE A 36 10.35 0.99 -5.45
C PHE A 36 10.73 2.47 -5.42
N TRP A 37 9.74 3.35 -5.30
CA TRP A 37 9.94 4.80 -5.45
C TRP A 37 9.83 5.52 -4.11
N GLY A 38 10.82 6.36 -3.82
CA GLY A 38 10.87 7.18 -2.61
C GLY A 38 10.90 6.32 -1.33
N PRO A 39 10.05 6.63 -0.33
CA PRO A 39 10.06 5.90 0.95
C PRO A 39 9.67 4.43 0.82
N ASN A 40 8.96 4.06 -0.26
CA ASN A 40 8.51 2.69 -0.51
C ASN A 40 9.65 1.68 -0.66
N GLY A 41 10.88 2.15 -0.92
CA GLY A 41 12.07 1.29 -0.99
C GLY A 41 12.42 0.62 0.34
N HIS A 42 12.06 1.23 1.47
CA HIS A 42 12.25 0.62 2.79
C HIS A 42 10.89 0.33 3.43
N ASP A 43 10.04 1.35 3.54
CA ASP A 43 8.76 1.27 4.23
C ASP A 43 7.79 0.32 3.54
N GLY A 44 7.56 0.52 2.24
CA GLY A 44 6.69 -0.33 1.45
C GLY A 44 7.14 -1.79 1.40
N ILE A 45 8.45 -2.05 1.29
CA ILE A 45 8.99 -3.42 1.35
C ILE A 45 8.73 -4.05 2.73
N TRP A 46 8.89 -3.29 3.80
CA TRP A 46 8.66 -3.77 5.16
C TRP A 46 7.19 -4.13 5.38
N HIS A 47 6.25 -3.29 4.94
CA HIS A 47 4.83 -3.61 4.94
C HIS A 47 4.51 -4.88 4.13
N LEU A 48 5.07 -5.01 2.93
CA LEU A 48 4.90 -6.22 2.12
C LEU A 48 5.43 -7.48 2.81
N ALA A 49 6.53 -7.39 3.56
CA ALA A 49 7.05 -8.50 4.35
C ALA A 49 6.08 -8.92 5.47
N ILE A 50 5.47 -7.95 6.17
CA ILE A 50 4.44 -8.22 7.18
C ILE A 50 3.20 -8.85 6.53
N ILE A 51 2.66 -8.25 5.48
CA ILE A 51 1.48 -8.76 4.76
C ILE A 51 1.72 -10.19 4.28
N SER A 52 2.91 -10.46 3.75
CA SER A 52 3.34 -11.79 3.31
C SER A 52 3.41 -12.79 4.47
N GLY A 53 3.92 -12.37 5.63
CA GLY A 53 3.91 -13.15 6.87
C GLY A 53 2.48 -13.47 7.36
N LEU A 54 1.64 -12.44 7.45
CA LEU A 54 0.23 -12.55 7.85
C LEU A 54 -0.56 -13.47 6.91
N SER A 55 -0.31 -13.38 5.60
CA SER A 55 -0.93 -14.25 4.59
C SER A 55 -0.54 -15.73 4.75
N ARG A 56 0.59 -16.02 5.42
CA ARG A 56 1.01 -17.38 5.80
C ARG A 56 0.64 -17.76 7.24
N GLY A 57 -0.10 -16.91 7.95
CA GLY A 57 -0.47 -17.13 9.36
C GLY A 57 0.66 -16.85 10.36
N SER A 58 1.73 -16.14 9.95
CA SER A 58 2.80 -15.73 10.86
C SER A 58 2.52 -14.33 11.43
N LEU A 59 2.71 -14.19 12.73
CA LEU A 59 2.72 -12.91 13.45
C LEU A 59 4.15 -12.42 13.75
N THR A 60 5.16 -13.06 13.16
CA THR A 60 6.56 -12.65 13.32
C THR A 60 6.79 -11.34 12.59
N MET A 61 7.21 -10.31 13.33
CA MET A 61 7.56 -9.02 12.74
C MET A 61 8.93 -9.08 12.09
N PRO A 62 9.10 -8.59 10.85
CA PRO A 62 10.41 -8.36 10.27
C PRO A 62 11.08 -7.24 11.06
N ILE A 63 12.11 -7.57 11.84
CA ILE A 63 12.86 -6.64 12.68
C ILE A 63 14.32 -6.59 12.27
N PHE A 64 14.96 -5.45 12.54
CA PHE A 64 16.41 -5.39 12.61
C PHE A 64 16.87 -6.20 13.83
N ALA A 65 17.95 -6.97 13.69
CA ALA A 65 18.35 -7.95 14.70
C ALA A 65 18.51 -7.31 16.09
N GLY A 66 17.82 -7.88 17.08
CA GLY A 66 17.92 -7.49 18.50
C GLY A 66 16.85 -6.52 18.99
N GLU A 67 16.07 -5.87 18.11
CA GLU A 67 15.08 -4.87 18.52
C GLU A 67 13.64 -5.36 18.37
N MET A 68 12.83 -5.15 19.40
CA MET A 68 11.39 -5.43 19.34
C MET A 68 10.61 -4.18 18.97
N ILE A 69 9.86 -4.25 17.86
CA ILE A 69 8.92 -3.19 17.48
C ILE A 69 7.77 -3.15 18.49
N LYS A 70 7.55 -1.97 19.08
CA LYS A 70 6.46 -1.69 20.00
C LYS A 70 5.48 -0.73 19.36
N ASN A 71 4.21 -0.85 19.71
CA ASN A 71 3.13 0.05 19.28
C ASN A 71 2.93 0.14 17.76
N TYR A 72 3.20 -0.94 17.04
CA TYR A 72 2.88 -1.02 15.62
C TYR A 72 1.42 -1.43 15.38
N HIS A 73 0.78 -0.76 14.43
CA HIS A 73 -0.64 -0.96 14.12
C HIS A 73 -0.80 -1.79 12.84
N LEU A 74 -1.12 -3.07 13.01
CA LEU A 74 -1.24 -4.04 11.91
C LEU A 74 -2.51 -3.90 11.06
N GLY A 75 -3.43 -3.00 11.40
CA GLY A 75 -4.78 -2.98 10.83
C GLY A 75 -4.81 -2.95 9.30
N PHE A 76 -3.97 -2.11 8.69
CA PHE A 76 -3.87 -2.03 7.24
C PHE A 76 -3.26 -3.30 6.64
N ASP A 77 -2.17 -3.83 7.21
CA ASP A 77 -1.53 -5.04 6.69
C ASP A 77 -2.44 -6.26 6.78
N VAL A 78 -3.22 -6.38 7.86
CA VAL A 78 -4.23 -7.43 8.03
C VAL A 78 -5.32 -7.30 6.97
N LEU A 79 -5.78 -6.08 6.67
CA LEU A 79 -6.72 -5.83 5.59
C LEU A 79 -6.14 -6.30 4.24
N VAL A 80 -4.91 -5.90 3.90
CA VAL A 80 -4.28 -6.31 2.64
C VAL A 80 -4.04 -7.82 2.57
N ALA A 81 -3.58 -8.44 3.65
CA ALA A 81 -3.39 -9.89 3.73
C ALA A 81 -4.71 -10.64 3.55
N THR A 82 -5.78 -10.16 4.18
CA THR A 82 -7.13 -10.74 4.03
C THR A 82 -7.62 -10.61 2.59
N LEU A 83 -7.49 -9.43 1.99
CA LEU A 83 -7.86 -9.21 0.59
C LEU A 83 -7.03 -10.10 -0.35
N HIS A 84 -5.74 -10.26 -0.10
CA HIS A 84 -4.89 -11.17 -0.85
C HIS A 84 -5.39 -12.63 -0.76
N LEU A 85 -5.72 -13.10 0.45
CA LEU A 85 -6.24 -14.46 0.65
C LEU A 85 -7.60 -14.69 -0.02
N LEU A 86 -8.49 -13.70 0.02
CA LEU A 86 -9.84 -13.77 -0.56
C LEU A 86 -9.83 -13.63 -2.08
N THR A 87 -9.08 -12.66 -2.62
CA THR A 87 -9.11 -12.31 -4.06
C THR A 87 -8.00 -12.98 -4.86
N ARG A 88 -6.95 -13.48 -4.20
CA ARG A 88 -5.70 -13.98 -4.82
C ARG A 88 -4.95 -12.94 -5.64
N ILE A 89 -5.34 -11.67 -5.57
CA ILE A 89 -4.59 -10.56 -6.18
C ILE A 89 -3.26 -10.42 -5.41
N PRO A 90 -2.10 -10.28 -6.09
CA PRO A 90 -0.82 -10.12 -5.41
C PRO A 90 -0.83 -8.94 -4.43
N SER A 91 -0.29 -9.14 -3.22
CA SER A 91 -0.24 -8.10 -2.18
C SER A 91 0.46 -6.83 -2.64
N VAL A 92 1.48 -6.95 -3.49
CA VAL A 92 2.18 -5.79 -4.11
C VAL A 92 1.23 -4.93 -4.94
N ASN A 93 0.36 -5.57 -5.73
CA ASN A 93 -0.66 -4.89 -6.55
C ASN A 93 -1.75 -4.26 -5.69
N LEU A 94 -2.20 -4.97 -4.66
CA LEU A 94 -3.19 -4.44 -3.71
C LEU A 94 -2.64 -3.20 -3.00
N TYR A 95 -1.40 -3.27 -2.52
CA TYR A 95 -0.77 -2.21 -1.72
C TYR A 95 -0.44 -0.95 -2.53
N PHE A 96 0.15 -1.09 -3.74
CA PHE A 96 0.65 0.08 -4.49
C PHE A 96 -0.30 0.60 -5.57
N GLN A 97 -1.12 -0.26 -6.19
CA GLN A 97 -1.92 0.14 -7.36
C GLN A 97 -3.42 0.21 -7.07
N ILE A 98 -3.95 -0.66 -6.22
CA ILE A 98 -5.41 -0.82 -6.06
C ILE A 98 -5.94 -0.06 -4.85
N LEU A 99 -5.38 -0.26 -3.66
CA LEU A 99 -5.89 0.36 -2.44
C LEU A 99 -5.66 1.87 -2.35
N PRO A 100 -4.52 2.44 -2.81
CA PRO A 100 -4.32 3.89 -2.75
C PRO A 100 -5.44 4.70 -3.40
N PRO A 101 -5.88 4.46 -4.66
CA PRO A 101 -6.97 5.22 -5.25
C PRO A 101 -8.36 4.94 -4.68
N ILE A 102 -8.51 3.88 -3.87
CA ILE A 102 -9.77 3.56 -3.19
C ILE A 102 -9.87 4.27 -1.83
N MET A 103 -8.73 4.50 -1.18
CA MET A 103 -8.66 4.97 0.21
C MET A 103 -8.09 6.38 0.40
N ALA A 104 -7.59 7.02 -0.66
CA ALA A 104 -7.00 8.37 -0.64
C ALA A 104 -8.01 9.51 -0.80
#